data_AF-A0A7J9ESI1-F1
#
_entry.id   AF-A0A7J9ESI1-F1
#
_cell.length_a   1.000
_cell.length_b   1.000
_cell.length_c   1.000
_cell.angle_alpha   90.00
_cell.angle_beta   90.00
_cell.angle_gamma   90.00
#
_symmetry.space_group_name_H-M   'P 1'
#
loop_
_entity.id
_entity.type
_entity.pdbx_description
1 polymer ?
#
loop_
_entity_poly.entity_id
_entity_poly.type
_entity_poly.pdbx_seq_one_letter_code
_entity_poly.pdbx_strand_id
1 'polypeptide(L)'
;MTAFGGVLRDRHGAWILGFNKSLGHYLVFNAKVWGVLDGLMIIQSRNYDVVVIRSNSQEVLKAIDDSSKKFFFRACQAYSTALDEYW
;
A
#
# COMPACT_ATOMS: atom_id res chain seq x y z
N MET A 1 3.48 -3.71 -20.40
CA MET A 1 4.55 -3.44 -19.41
C MET A 1 3.88 -2.98 -18.13
N THR A 2 4.19 -3.64 -17.02
CA THR A 2 3.59 -3.45 -15.72
C THR A 2 4.50 -2.56 -14.89
N ALA A 3 3.92 -1.64 -14.14
CA ALA A 3 4.59 -0.80 -13.18
C ALA A 3 3.78 -0.81 -11.88
N PHE A 4 4.41 -0.37 -10.80
CA PHE A 4 3.71 -0.06 -9.56
C PHE A 4 4.13 1.31 -9.07
N GLY A 5 3.34 1.82 -8.13
CA GLY A 5 3.61 3.07 -7.48
C GLY A 5 2.60 3.35 -6.39
N GLY A 6 2.79 4.46 -5.72
CA GLY A 6 1.92 4.88 -4.65
C GLY A 6 2.21 6.30 -4.22
N VAL A 7 1.37 6.78 -3.31
CA VAL A 7 1.45 8.12 -2.75
C VAL A 7 1.44 7.99 -1.24
N LEU A 8 2.49 8.51 -0.60
CA LEU A 8 2.53 8.71 0.84
C LEU A 8 1.85 10.03 1.17
N ARG A 9 0.91 9.98 2.11
CA ARG A 9 0.21 11.15 2.64
C ARG A 9 0.35 11.19 4.15
N ASP A 10 0.33 12.38 4.72
CA ASP A 10 0.24 12.55 6.16
C ASP A 10 -1.19 12.24 6.67
N ARG A 11 -1.37 12.35 7.99
CA ARG A 11 -2.68 12.13 8.64
C ARG A 11 -3.76 13.14 8.23
N HIS A 12 -3.38 14.30 7.71
CA HIS A 12 -4.28 15.34 7.21
C HIS A 12 -4.59 15.15 5.71
N GLY A 13 -4.01 14.13 5.08
CA GLY A 13 -4.15 13.86 3.65
C GLY A 13 -3.20 14.67 2.77
N ALA A 14 -2.29 15.46 3.34
CA ALA A 14 -1.29 16.21 2.59
C ALA A 14 -0.29 15.26 1.93
N TRP A 15 0.07 15.56 0.68
CA TRP A 15 1.03 14.75 -0.07
C TRP A 15 2.44 14.93 0.50
N ILE A 16 3.09 13.82 0.88
CA ILE A 16 4.48 13.80 1.34
C ILE A 16 5.41 13.41 0.17
N LEU A 17 5.11 12.30 -0.50
CA LEU A 17 5.96 11.73 -1.54
C LEU A 17 5.16 10.82 -2.48
N GLY A 18 5.48 10.85 -3.78
CA GLY A 18 5.03 9.87 -4.76
C GLY A 18 6.19 8.98 -5.18
N PHE A 19 5.93 7.69 -5.41
CA PHE A 19 6.93 6.75 -5.92
C PHE A 19 6.35 5.90 -7.04
N ASN A 20 7.20 5.49 -7.98
CA ASN A 20 6.85 4.55 -9.04
C ASN A 20 8.09 3.76 -9.48
N LYS A 21 7.87 2.53 -9.93
CA LYS A 21 8.92 1.64 -10.48
C LYS A 21 8.33 0.78 -11.60
N SER A 22 9.09 0.60 -12.67
CA SER A 22 8.75 -0.32 -13.76
C SER A 22 9.17 -1.75 -13.42
N LEU A 23 8.27 -2.72 -13.62
CA LEU A 23 8.54 -4.15 -13.39
C LEU A 23 8.73 -4.96 -14.68
N GLY A 24 8.40 -4.42 -15.86
CA GLY A 24 8.46 -5.19 -17.10
C GLY A 24 7.22 -6.07 -17.29
N HIS A 25 7.36 -7.37 -17.52
CA HIS A 25 6.23 -8.29 -17.70
C HIS A 25 5.92 -9.05 -16.41
N TYR A 26 5.00 -8.52 -15.61
CA TYR A 26 4.52 -9.14 -14.38
C TYR A 26 2.98 -9.12 -14.32
N LEU A 27 2.41 -10.06 -13.55
CA LEU A 27 1.00 -10.05 -13.18
C LEU A 27 0.66 -8.75 -12.44
N VAL A 28 -0.50 -8.17 -12.77
CA VAL A 28 -0.99 -6.92 -12.16
C VAL A 28 -1.12 -7.07 -10.64
N PHE A 29 -1.57 -8.23 -10.16
CA PHE A 29 -1.65 -8.52 -8.74
C PHE A 29 -0.29 -8.42 -8.06
N ASN A 30 0.74 -9.06 -8.61
CA ASN A 30 2.10 -9.01 -8.06
C ASN A 30 2.63 -7.58 -8.03
N ALA A 31 2.42 -6.80 -9.09
CA ALA A 31 2.83 -5.41 -9.13
C ALA A 31 2.18 -4.57 -8.01
N LYS A 32 0.88 -4.77 -7.74
CA LYS A 32 0.20 -4.08 -6.64
C LYS A 32 0.77 -4.47 -5.28
N VAL A 33 1.04 -5.75 -5.03
CA VAL A 33 1.68 -6.22 -3.78
C VAL A 33 3.08 -5.62 -3.62
N TRP A 34 3.88 -5.61 -4.69
CA TRP A 34 5.20 -4.95 -4.71
C TRP A 34 5.11 -3.45 -4.40
N GLY A 35 4.11 -2.76 -4.94
CA GLY A 35 3.88 -1.35 -4.64
C GLY A 35 3.60 -1.08 -3.17
N VAL A 36 2.84 -1.95 -2.51
CA VAL A 36 2.62 -1.84 -1.06
C VAL A 36 3.91 -2.09 -0.29
N LEU A 37 4.65 -3.15 -0.61
CA LEU A 37 5.92 -3.46 0.05
C LEU A 37 6.93 -2.31 -0.08
N ASP A 38 7.09 -1.76 -1.29
CA ASP A 38 8.00 -0.65 -1.55
C ASP A 38 7.59 0.61 -0.77
N GLY A 39 6.29 0.89 -0.73
CA GLY A 39 5.73 1.98 0.09
C GLY A 39 6.01 1.80 1.58
N LEU A 40 5.87 0.58 2.10
CA LEU A 40 6.16 0.24 3.50
C LEU A 40 7.65 0.39 3.83
N MET A 41 8.55 -0.02 2.93
CA MET A 41 10.00 0.18 3.09
C MET A 41 10.36 1.67 3.13
N ILE A 42 9.75 2.49 2.27
CA ILE A 42 9.94 3.95 2.27
C ILE A 42 9.46 4.55 3.60
N ILE A 43 8.31 4.12 4.11
CA ILE A 43 7.75 4.56 5.39
C ILE A 43 8.66 4.16 6.55
N GLN A 44 9.11 2.91 6.59
CA GLN A 44 10.00 2.40 7.63
C GLN A 44 11.32 3.17 7.68
N SER A 45 11.92 3.46 6.51
CA SER A 45 13.15 4.27 6.45
C SER A 45 12.98 5.71 6.96
N ARG A 46 11.73 6.17 7.13
CA ARG A 46 11.36 7.51 7.63
C ARG A 46 10.85 7.49 9.07
N ASN A 47 10.90 6.34 9.75
CA ASN A 47 10.46 6.16 11.13
C ASN A 47 8.98 6.51 11.38
N TYR A 48 8.11 6.18 10.42
CA TYR A 48 6.67 6.22 10.65
C TYR A 48 6.17 4.86 11.15
N ASP A 49 5.61 4.83 12.36
CA ASP A 49 5.23 3.58 13.03
C ASP A 49 3.79 3.12 12.76
N VAL A 50 2.93 4.01 12.26
CA VAL A 50 1.50 3.74 12.03
C VAL A 50 1.13 4.15 10.63
N VAL A 51 0.62 3.19 9.86
CA VAL A 51 0.22 3.42 8.47
C VAL A 51 -1.14 2.84 8.15
N VAL A 52 -1.84 3.54 7.27
CA VAL A 52 -3.09 3.07 6.66
C VAL A 52 -2.81 2.79 5.20
N ILE A 53 -2.92 1.52 4.80
CA ILE A 53 -2.76 1.10 3.41
C ILE A 53 -4.11 1.27 2.71
N ARG A 54 -4.13 2.00 1.60
CA ARG A 54 -5.29 2.13 0.71
C ARG A 54 -4.95 1.54 -0.64
N SER A 55 -5.81 0.66 -1.13
CA SER A 55 -5.69 0.02 -2.44
C SER A 55 -7.08 -0.19 -3.03
N ASN A 56 -7.19 -0.08 -4.36
CA ASN A 56 -8.42 -0.39 -5.09
C ASN A 56 -8.57 -1.88 -5.44
N SER A 57 -7.68 -2.75 -4.93
CA SER A 57 -7.75 -4.20 -5.12
C SER A 57 -8.03 -4.86 -3.80
N GLN A 58 -9.23 -5.43 -3.68
CA GLN A 58 -9.65 -6.17 -2.51
C GLN A 58 -8.79 -7.41 -2.29
N GLU A 59 -8.33 -8.05 -3.37
CA GLU A 59 -7.43 -9.20 -3.32
C GLU A 59 -6.09 -8.85 -2.65
N VAL A 60 -5.54 -7.67 -2.96
CA VAL A 60 -4.29 -7.18 -2.37
C VAL A 60 -4.50 -6.86 -0.89
N LEU A 61 -5.60 -6.16 -0.54
CA LEU A 61 -5.92 -5.87 0.86
C LEU A 61 -6.08 -7.15 1.68
N LYS A 62 -6.76 -8.17 1.14
CA LYS A 62 -6.93 -9.47 1.78
C LYS A 62 -5.60 -10.19 1.96
N ALA A 63 -4.75 -10.22 0.93
CA ALA A 63 -3.42 -10.84 1.02
C ALA A 63 -2.54 -10.18 2.09
N ILE A 64 -2.63 -8.86 2.24
CA ILE A 64 -1.90 -8.11 3.27
C ILE A 64 -2.48 -8.40 4.66
N ASP A 65 -3.80 -8.41 4.81
CA ASP A 65 -4.46 -8.71 6.09
C ASP A 65 -4.16 -10.14 6.57
N ASP A 66 -4.14 -11.11 5.67
CA ASP A 66 -3.77 -12.49 6.00
C ASP A 66 -2.28 -12.63 6.37
N SER A 67 -1.43 -11.72 5.86
CA SER A 67 0.00 -11.68 6.15
C SER A 67 0.33 -10.91 7.43
N SER A 68 -0.40 -9.83 7.73
CA SER A 68 -0.22 -9.02 8.95
C SER A 68 -0.56 -9.79 10.22
N LYS A 69 -1.52 -10.72 10.13
CA LYS A 69 -1.82 -11.69 11.20
C LYS A 69 -0.64 -12.61 11.54
N LYS A 70 0.31 -12.79 10.61
CA LYS A 70 1.49 -13.65 10.77
C LYS A 70 2.78 -12.88 11.12
N PHE A 71 2.84 -11.58 10.81
CA PHE A 71 3.97 -10.71 11.11
C PHE A 71 3.59 -9.75 12.25
N PHE A 72 3.84 -10.16 13.49
CA PHE A 72 3.60 -9.32 14.65
C PHE A 72 4.66 -8.21 14.72
N PHE A 73 4.39 -7.06 14.11
CA PHE A 73 4.81 -5.72 14.57
C PHE A 73 3.69 -4.74 14.19
N ARG A 74 3.37 -3.84 15.11
CA ARG A 74 2.16 -3.02 15.14
C ARG A 74 1.87 -2.25 13.83
N ALA A 75 0.58 -2.12 13.55
CA ALA A 75 -0.08 -1.11 12.71
C ALA A 75 -0.06 -1.27 11.19
N CYS A 76 -0.90 -2.18 10.69
CA CYS A 76 -1.58 -2.03 9.39
C CYS A 76 -3.08 -2.31 9.60
N GLN A 77 -3.91 -1.27 9.67
CA GLN A 77 -5.35 -1.43 9.47
C GLN A 77 -5.63 -1.31 7.97
N ALA A 78 -5.90 -2.45 7.32
CA ALA A 78 -6.39 -2.47 5.95
C ALA A 78 -7.90 -2.16 5.99
N TYR A 79 -8.30 -1.02 5.43
CA TYR A 79 -9.73 -0.70 5.25
C TYR A 79 -10.19 -1.20 3.89
N SER A 80 -11.19 -2.09 3.86
CA SER A 80 -12.00 -2.36 2.67
C SER A 80 -13.36 -1.68 2.84
N THR A 81 -13.49 -0.45 2.38
CA THR A 81 -14.81 0.15 2.19
C THR A 81 -14.86 0.70 0.77
N ALA A 82 -15.86 0.22 0.03
CA ALA A 82 -16.22 0.65 -1.30
C ALA A 82 -16.21 2.17 -1.38
N LEU A 83 -15.44 2.72 -2.32
CA LEU A 83 -15.61 4.08 -2.77
C LEU A 83 -16.73 4.08 -3.81
N ASP A 84 -17.97 4.00 -3.32
CA ASP A 84 -19.04 4.78 -3.92
C ASP A 84 -19.29 5.95 -2.95
N GLU A 85 -19.36 7.14 -3.52
CA GLU A 85 -19.59 8.44 -2.88
C GLU A 85 -18.32 9.20 -2.40
N TYR A 86 -18.00 10.25 -3.17
CA TYR A 86 -17.05 11.35 -2.91
C TYR A 86 -15.56 11.04 -3.14
N TRP A 87 -15.18 10.85 -4.41
CA TRP A 87 -14.38 11.73 -5.28
C TRP A 87 -14.54 11.20 -6.72
#